data_AF-A0A6N7YSG1-F1
#
_entry.id   AF-A0A6N7YSG1-F1
#
_cell.length_a   1.000
_cell.length_b   1.000
_cell.length_c   1.000
_cell.angle_alpha   90.00
_cell.angle_beta   90.00
_cell.angle_gamma   90.00
#
_symmetry.space_group_name_H-M   'P 1'
#
loop_
_entity.id
_entity.type
_entity.pdbx_description
1 polymer ?
#
loop_
_entity_poly.entity_id
_entity_poly.type
_entity_poly.pdbx_seq_one_letter_code
_entity_poly.pdbx_strand_id
1 'polypeptide(L)'
;MAAAALLLTGCAQVDSATDKASLCSEALGLSNLNPNLSPDELARQAQDKANRLRELANRAADQDLKQNLSSIADSYVALEKQQASRLADVNEWVQRNAQNIDALRKACF
;
A
#
# COMPACT_ATOMS: atom_id res chain seq x y z
N MET A 1 -10.72 25.24 -42.76
CA MET A 1 -9.66 25.28 -41.73
C MET A 1 -10.20 26.08 -40.56
N ALA A 2 -10.39 25.49 -39.38
CA ALA A 2 -10.68 26.24 -38.17
C ALA A 2 -10.33 25.41 -36.93
N ALA A 3 -9.28 25.90 -36.26
CA ALA A 3 -9.01 25.85 -34.82
C ALA A 3 -9.07 24.49 -34.11
N ALA A 4 -7.88 23.92 -33.95
CA ALA A 4 -7.49 23.18 -32.76
C ALA A 4 -7.86 23.99 -31.51
N ALA A 5 -8.83 23.48 -30.75
CA ALA A 5 -9.22 24.04 -29.47
C ALA A 5 -9.07 22.94 -28.41
N LEU A 6 -8.14 23.20 -27.48
CA LEU A 6 -8.12 22.73 -26.09
C LEU A 6 -7.65 21.27 -25.84
N LEU A 7 -6.34 21.06 -25.93
CA LEU A 7 -5.64 19.93 -25.27
C LEU A 7 -4.85 20.37 -24.01
N LEU A 8 -5.17 21.53 -23.42
CA LEU A 8 -4.38 22.12 -22.33
C LEU A 8 -4.74 21.64 -20.92
N THR A 9 -5.70 20.72 -20.74
CA THR A 9 -6.01 20.10 -19.44
C THR A 9 -5.26 18.79 -19.17
N GLY A 10 -4.47 18.30 -20.13
CA GLY A 10 -3.81 17.00 -20.05
C GLY A 10 -2.63 16.91 -19.07
N CYS A 11 -1.97 18.02 -18.74
CA CYS A 11 -0.73 17.94 -17.94
C CYS A 11 -1.00 17.61 -16.45
N ALA A 12 -1.96 18.28 -15.82
CA ALA A 12 -2.27 18.03 -14.40
C ALA A 12 -2.83 16.62 -14.14
N GLN A 13 -3.59 16.07 -15.11
CA GLN A 13 -4.13 14.72 -15.02
C GLN A 13 -3.05 13.65 -15.27
N VAL A 14 -2.08 13.92 -16.14
CA VAL A 14 -0.94 13.01 -16.38
C VAL A 14 0.03 13.01 -15.21
N ASP A 15 0.30 14.16 -14.58
CA ASP A 15 1.18 14.26 -13.41
C ASP A 15 0.59 13.50 -12.21
N SER A 16 -0.69 13.73 -11.90
CA SER A 16 -1.38 13.03 -10.81
C SER A 16 -1.53 11.52 -11.03
N ALA A 17 -1.73 11.08 -12.28
CA ALA A 17 -1.75 9.65 -12.61
C ALA A 17 -0.36 9.01 -12.47
N THR A 18 0.70 9.72 -12.84
CA THR A 18 2.09 9.26 -12.69
C THR A 18 2.47 9.14 -11.21
N ASP A 19 2.07 10.11 -10.39
CA ASP A 19 2.27 10.07 -8.93
C ASP A 19 1.53 8.90 -8.30
N LYS A 20 0.25 8.68 -8.66
CA LYS A 20 -0.54 7.55 -8.16
C LYS A 20 0.10 6.21 -8.54
N ALA A 21 0.52 6.05 -9.80
CA ALA A 21 1.17 4.82 -10.27
C ALA A 21 2.50 4.55 -9.54
N SER A 22 3.31 5.59 -9.31
CA SER A 22 4.56 5.47 -8.55
C SER A 22 4.30 5.04 -7.10
N LEU A 23 3.38 5.72 -6.41
CA LEU A 23 2.98 5.38 -5.03
C LEU A 23 2.43 3.95 -4.93
N CYS A 24 1.59 3.54 -5.89
CA CYS A 24 1.05 2.20 -5.97
C CYS A 24 2.11 1.12 -6.20
N SER A 25 3.08 1.38 -7.08
CA SER A 25 4.18 0.44 -7.34
C SER A 25 5.00 0.20 -6.06
N GLU A 26 5.29 1.27 -5.32
CA GLU A 26 6.06 1.19 -4.08
C GLU A 26 5.25 0.47 -2.98
N ALA A 27 3.97 0.84 -2.83
CA ALA A 27 3.07 0.23 -1.86
C ALA A 27 2.87 -1.28 -2.08
N LEU A 28 2.67 -1.71 -3.33
CA LEU A 28 2.51 -3.12 -3.69
C LEU A 28 3.81 -3.90 -3.46
N GLY A 29 4.97 -3.28 -3.69
CA GLY A 29 6.27 -3.87 -3.36
C GLY A 29 6.45 -4.11 -1.87
N LEU A 30 6.07 -3.15 -1.03
CA LEU A 30 6.14 -3.26 0.44
C LEU A 30 5.16 -4.30 0.98
N SER A 31 3.96 -4.34 0.42
CA SER A 31 2.87 -5.21 0.86
C SER A 31 3.00 -6.64 0.35
N ASN A 32 4.02 -6.95 -0.46
CA ASN A 32 4.24 -8.30 -0.95
C ASN A 32 4.49 -9.27 0.22
N LEU A 33 3.72 -10.35 0.25
CA LEU A 33 3.85 -11.43 1.22
C LEU A 33 4.90 -12.43 0.70
N ASN A 34 6.06 -12.46 1.33
CA ASN A 34 7.11 -13.44 1.01
C ASN A 34 6.91 -14.71 1.86
N PRO A 35 6.51 -15.86 1.26
CA PRO A 35 6.25 -17.09 2.01
C PRO A 35 7.50 -17.72 2.62
N ASN A 36 8.70 -17.25 2.24
CA ASN A 36 9.97 -17.76 2.76
C ASN A 36 10.46 -17.02 4.01
N LEU A 37 9.79 -15.94 4.45
CA LEU A 37 10.15 -15.24 5.68
C LEU A 37 9.69 -16.03 6.90
N SER A 38 10.57 -16.19 7.89
CA SER A 38 10.16 -16.66 9.21
C SER A 38 9.23 -15.65 9.90
N PRO A 39 8.37 -16.08 10.83
CA PRO A 39 7.53 -15.17 11.62
C PRO A 39 8.33 -14.03 12.29
N ASP A 40 9.53 -14.33 12.81
CA ASP A 40 10.40 -13.34 13.46
C ASP A 40 10.98 -12.33 12.47
N GLU A 41 11.35 -12.76 11.25
CA GLU A 41 11.77 -11.83 10.20
C GLU A 41 10.62 -10.94 9.73
N LEU A 42 9.43 -11.52 9.58
CA LEU A 42 8.23 -10.78 9.20
C LEU A 42 7.88 -9.73 10.25
N ALA A 43 7.90 -10.09 11.54
CA ALA A 43 7.65 -9.16 12.64
C ALA A 43 8.71 -8.05 12.72
N ARG A 44 10.00 -8.37 12.53
CA ARG A 44 11.08 -7.37 12.50
C ARG A 44 10.91 -6.36 11.38
N GLN A 45 10.42 -6.79 10.21
CA GLN A 45 10.17 -5.89 9.07
C GLN A 45 8.86 -5.12 9.18
N ALA A 46 7.94 -5.52 10.07
CA ALA A 46 6.59 -4.98 10.11
C ALA A 46 6.58 -3.47 10.45
N GLN A 47 7.40 -3.04 11.40
CA GLN A 47 7.48 -1.62 11.78
C GLN A 47 7.97 -0.75 10.62
N ASP A 48 9.03 -1.17 9.93
CA ASP A 48 9.59 -0.43 8.79
C ASP A 48 8.58 -0.34 7.63
N LYS A 49 7.91 -1.44 7.31
CA LYS A 49 6.85 -1.47 6.31
C LYS A 49 5.68 -0.56 6.70
N ALA A 50 5.25 -0.59 7.97
CA ALA A 50 4.18 0.27 8.45
C ALA A 50 4.55 1.76 8.33
N ASN A 51 5.77 2.14 8.71
CA ASN A 51 6.26 3.51 8.59
C ASN A 51 6.26 3.96 7.13
N ARG A 52 6.80 3.13 6.23
CA ARG A 52 6.86 3.49 4.80
C ARG A 52 5.48 3.58 4.15
N LEU A 53 4.54 2.71 4.53
CA LEU A 53 3.16 2.79 4.06
C LEU A 53 2.44 4.05 4.56
N ARG A 54 2.70 4.50 5.80
CA ARG A 54 2.18 5.79 6.29
C ARG A 54 2.76 6.98 5.54
N GLU A 55 4.04 6.95 5.22
CA GLU A 55 4.67 7.98 4.38
C GLU A 55 4.03 8.03 2.98
N LEU A 56 3.78 6.87 2.37
CA LEU A 56 3.05 6.77 1.11
C LEU A 56 1.63 7.32 1.23
N ALA A 57 0.91 6.98 2.31
CA ALA A 57 -0.44 7.48 2.57
C ALA A 57 -0.47 9.02 2.71
N ASN A 58 0.55 9.60 3.34
CA ASN A 58 0.67 11.05 3.48
C ASN A 58 0.97 11.77 2.16
N ARG A 59 1.59 11.08 1.19
CA ARG A 59 1.85 11.60 -0.16
C ARG A 59 0.70 11.38 -1.14
N ALA A 60 -0.19 10.43 -0.86
CA ALA A 60 -1.32 10.12 -1.73
C ALA A 60 -2.36 11.25 -1.72
N ALA A 61 -2.64 11.81 -2.91
CA ALA A 61 -3.74 12.74 -3.12
C ALA A 61 -5.11 12.04 -3.22
N ASP A 62 -5.10 10.78 -3.66
CA ASP A 62 -6.28 9.91 -3.74
C ASP A 62 -6.65 9.38 -2.34
N GLN A 63 -7.89 9.67 -1.91
CA GLN A 63 -8.34 9.37 -0.57
C GLN A 63 -8.51 7.86 -0.33
N ASP A 64 -8.96 7.12 -1.34
CA ASP A 64 -9.12 5.66 -1.26
C ASP A 64 -7.75 4.98 -1.14
N LEU A 65 -6.78 5.41 -1.95
CA LEU A 65 -5.40 4.95 -1.85
C LEU A 65 -4.83 5.26 -0.46
N LYS A 66 -4.98 6.50 0.02
CA LYS A 66 -4.54 6.90 1.37
C LYS A 66 -5.12 6.01 2.46
N GLN A 67 -6.41 5.69 2.40
CA GLN A 67 -7.08 4.85 3.39
C GLN A 67 -6.63 3.38 3.31
N ASN A 68 -6.42 2.84 2.11
CA ASN A 68 -5.89 1.49 1.92
C ASN A 68 -4.46 1.37 2.46
N LEU A 69 -3.59 2.33 2.14
CA LEU A 69 -2.21 2.36 2.64
C LEU A 69 -2.16 2.43 4.16
N SER A 70 -3.01 3.26 4.77
CA SER A 70 -3.11 3.38 6.23
C SER A 70 -3.60 2.06 6.86
N SER A 71 -4.60 1.41 6.27
CA SER A 71 -5.12 0.13 6.75
C SER A 71 -4.06 -0.99 6.72
N ILE A 72 -3.24 -1.05 5.67
CA ILE A 72 -2.14 -2.02 5.59
C ILE A 72 -1.05 -1.67 6.62
N ALA A 73 -0.71 -0.40 6.80
CA ALA A 73 0.25 0.01 7.82
C ALA A 73 -0.18 -0.40 9.23
N ASP A 74 -1.46 -0.23 9.55
CA ASP A 74 -2.02 -0.61 10.84
C ASP A 74 -2.04 -2.14 11.03
N SER A 75 -2.30 -2.89 9.96
CA SER A 75 -2.15 -4.35 9.94
C SER A 75 -0.72 -4.79 10.30
N TYR A 76 0.31 -4.13 9.78
CA TYR A 76 1.71 -4.42 10.15
C TYR A 76 2.03 -4.04 11.61
N VAL A 77 1.53 -2.91 12.12
CA VAL A 77 1.69 -2.56 13.54
C VAL A 77 1.01 -3.58 14.46
N ALA A 78 -0.16 -4.10 14.06
CA ALA A 78 -0.83 -5.14 14.84
C ALA A 78 0.01 -6.42 14.91
N LEU A 79 0.67 -6.80 13.81
CA LEU A 79 1.58 -7.95 13.76
C LEU A 79 2.80 -7.77 14.68
N GLU A 80 3.41 -6.58 14.67
CA GLU A 80 4.54 -6.25 15.52
C GLU A 80 4.18 -6.34 17.01
N LYS A 81 3.05 -5.73 17.40
CA LYS A 81 2.53 -5.76 18.79
C LYS A 81 2.17 -7.15 19.27
N GLN A 82 1.67 -8.01 18.38
CA GLN A 82 1.37 -9.39 18.74
C GLN A 82 2.63 -10.25 18.91
N GLN A 83 3.83 -9.72 18.56
CA GLN A 83 5.10 -10.45 18.47
C GLN A 83 4.84 -11.86 17.92
N ALA A 84 4.78 -12.03 16.58
CA ALA A 84 4.41 -13.21 15.75
C ALA A 84 4.79 -14.64 16.23
N SER A 85 4.71 -14.91 17.51
CA SER A 85 5.22 -16.03 18.29
C SER A 85 4.24 -17.20 18.27
N ARG A 86 3.01 -16.97 17.77
CA ARG A 86 2.00 -18.00 17.51
C ARG A 86 1.69 -18.05 16.03
N LEU A 87 1.89 -19.22 15.43
CA LEU A 87 1.60 -19.50 14.03
C LEU A 87 0.13 -19.23 13.64
N ALA A 88 -0.81 -19.40 14.59
CA ALA A 88 -2.22 -19.08 14.38
C ALA A 88 -2.46 -17.58 14.14
N ASP A 89 -1.78 -16.71 14.92
CA ASP A 89 -1.91 -15.26 14.82
C ASP A 89 -1.34 -14.75 13.48
N VAL A 90 -0.27 -15.38 12.99
CA VAL A 90 0.34 -15.08 11.68
C VAL A 90 -0.58 -15.49 10.52
N ASN A 91 -1.18 -16.68 10.57
CA ASN A 91 -2.09 -17.12 9.51
C ASN A 91 -3.33 -16.22 9.40
N GLU A 92 -3.90 -15.83 10.54
CA GLU A 92 -5.03 -14.91 10.58
C GLU A 92 -4.63 -13.52 10.06
N TRP A 93 -3.43 -13.05 10.44
CA TRP A 93 -2.86 -11.82 9.90
C TRP A 93 -2.67 -11.88 8.38
N VAL A 94 -2.13 -12.97 7.84
CA VAL A 94 -1.95 -13.17 6.39
C VAL A 94 -3.28 -13.07 5.65
N GLN A 95 -4.33 -13.72 6.16
CA GLN A 95 -5.66 -13.67 5.54
C GLN A 95 -6.22 -12.25 5.49
N ARG A 96 -6.17 -11.52 6.61
CA ARG A 96 -6.58 -10.12 6.66
C ARG A 96 -5.74 -9.23 5.75
N ASN A 97 -4.42 -9.42 5.78
CA ASN A 97 -3.51 -8.60 4.99
C ASN A 97 -3.67 -8.85 3.49
N ALA A 98 -3.99 -10.08 3.07
CA ALA A 98 -4.32 -10.40 1.69
C ALA A 98 -5.58 -9.64 1.20
N GLN A 99 -6.60 -9.50 2.05
CA GLN A 99 -7.78 -8.69 1.74
C GLN A 99 -7.42 -7.20 1.59
N ASN A 100 -6.57 -6.68 2.48
CA ASN A 100 -6.10 -5.29 2.37
C ASN A 100 -5.28 -5.05 1.10
N ILE A 101 -4.44 -6.02 0.68
CA ILE A 101 -3.68 -5.95 -0.57
C ILE A 101 -4.59 -5.98 -1.78
N ASP A 102 -5.65 -6.79 -1.76
CA ASP A 102 -6.66 -6.82 -2.83
C ASP A 102 -7.37 -5.46 -2.96
N ALA A 103 -7.73 -4.86 -1.84
CA ALA A 103 -8.31 -3.51 -1.82
C ALA A 103 -7.32 -2.45 -2.32
N LEU A 104 -6.03 -2.53 -1.95
CA LEU A 104 -4.98 -1.68 -2.50
C LEU A 104 -4.86 -1.82 -4.02
N ARG A 105 -4.90 -3.04 -4.55
CA ARG A 105 -4.86 -3.26 -6.01
C ARG A 105 -6.02 -2.58 -6.73
N LYS A 106 -7.23 -2.67 -6.18
CA LYS A 106 -8.44 -1.99 -6.71
C LYS A 106 -8.36 -0.46 -6.58
N ALA A 107 -7.70 0.05 -5.54
CA ALA A 107 -7.49 1.49 -5.43
C ALA A 107 -6.45 1.98 -6.46
N CYS A 108 -5.53 1.11 -6.87
CA CYS A 108 -4.47 1.42 -7.82
C CYS A 108 -4.89 1.34 -9.29
N PHE A 109 -5.88 0.51 -9.65
CA PHE A 109 -6.32 0.24 -11.03
C PHE A 109 -7.84 0.14 -11.11
#